data_AF-A0A9Q7BB17-F1
#
_entry.id   AF-A0A9Q7BB17-F1
#
_cell.length_a   1.000
_cell.length_b   1.000
_cell.length_c   1.000
_cell.angle_alpha   90.00
_cell.angle_beta   90.00
_cell.angle_gamma   90.00
#
_symmetry.space_group_name_H-M   'P 1'
#
loop_
_entity.id
_entity.type
_entity.pdbx_description
1 polymer ?
#
loop_
_entity_poly.entity_id
_entity_poly.type
_entity_poly.pdbx_seq_one_letter_code
_entity_poly.pdbx_strand_id
1 'polypeptide(L)'
;MFHIRNIMTEAWAIYRRETRSSRPSHVEGRRKLFAQCLRTAWTWAKQRIADGKKTMQERAAERVQELTIELMRVDARPWKMRIAGDRQAVLAEIKMLGGVIQ
;
A
#
# COMPACT_ATOMS: atom_id res chain seq x y z
N MET A 1 0.80 0.18 -19.84
CA MET A 1 -0.44 -0.16 -20.58
C MET A 1 -1.37 -0.94 -19.66
N PHE A 2 -2.68 -0.70 -19.67
CA PHE A 2 -3.62 -1.47 -18.84
C PHE A 2 -4.00 -2.78 -19.55
N HIS A 3 -3.86 -3.91 -18.85
CA HIS A 3 -4.32 -5.20 -19.34
C HIS A 3 -5.67 -5.54 -18.69
N ILE A 4 -6.76 -5.33 -19.42
CA ILE A 4 -8.14 -5.51 -18.92
C ILE A 4 -8.35 -6.93 -18.35
N ARG A 5 -7.75 -7.95 -18.97
CA ARG A 5 -7.79 -9.34 -18.48
C ARG A 5 -7.24 -9.48 -17.06
N ASN A 6 -6.14 -8.81 -16.73
CA ASN A 6 -5.52 -8.88 -15.41
C ASN A 6 -6.40 -8.19 -14.37
N ILE A 7 -6.99 -7.05 -14.72
CA ILE A 7 -7.90 -6.30 -13.85
C ILE A 7 -9.16 -7.13 -13.56
N MET A 8 -9.74 -7.77 -14.58
CA MET A 8 -10.88 -8.66 -14.40
C MET A 8 -10.51 -9.87 -13.52
N THR A 9 -9.33 -10.45 -13.71
CA THR A 9 -8.85 -11.58 -12.89
C THR A 9 -8.71 -11.17 -11.43
N GLU A 10 -8.14 -9.99 -11.17
CA GLU A 10 -7.99 -9.42 -9.82
C GLU A 10 -9.36 -9.13 -9.19
N ALA A 11 -10.28 -8.48 -9.93
CA ALA A 11 -11.63 -8.20 -9.46
C ALA A 11 -12.38 -9.48 -9.05
N TRP A 12 -12.23 -10.56 -9.83
CA TRP A 12 -12.77 -11.88 -9.48
C TRP A 12 -12.10 -12.52 -8.27
N ALA A 13 -10.79 -12.33 -8.07
CA ALA A 13 -10.09 -12.81 -6.90
C ALA A 13 -10.59 -12.10 -5.62
N ILE A 14 -10.72 -10.77 -5.67
CA ILE A 14 -11.28 -9.96 -4.58
C ILE A 14 -12.71 -10.40 -4.27
N TYR A 15 -13.57 -10.49 -5.30
CA TYR A 15 -14.96 -10.91 -5.14
C TYR A 15 -15.09 -12.29 -4.48
N ARG A 16 -14.27 -13.27 -4.90
CA ARG A 16 -14.26 -14.61 -4.28
C ARG A 16 -13.78 -14.58 -2.83
N ARG A 17 -12.81 -13.72 -2.49
CA ARG A 17 -12.33 -13.56 -1.12
C ARG A 17 -13.41 -12.96 -0.22
N GLU A 18 -14.10 -11.92 -0.66
CA GLU A 18 -15.15 -11.25 0.11
C GLU A 18 -16.39 -12.13 0.27
N THR A 19 -16.77 -12.87 -0.77
CA THR A 19 -17.94 -13.75 -0.74
C THR A 19 -17.69 -15.12 -0.13
N ARG A 20 -16.46 -15.41 0.32
CA ARG A 20 -16.10 -16.69 0.96
C ARG A 20 -16.90 -16.95 2.24
N SER A 21 -17.16 -15.91 3.02
CA SER A 21 -17.85 -16.02 4.32
C SER A 21 -19.32 -15.63 4.24
N SER A 22 -19.68 -14.66 3.40
CA SER A 22 -21.07 -14.23 3.22
C SER A 22 -21.27 -13.72 1.79
N ARG A 23 -22.03 -14.49 1.00
CA ARG A 23 -22.40 -14.08 -0.35
C ARG A 23 -23.78 -13.43 -0.33
N PRO A 24 -23.98 -12.26 -0.95
CA PRO A 24 -25.30 -11.67 -1.10
C PRO A 24 -26.26 -12.64 -1.81
N SER A 25 -27.45 -12.85 -1.23
CA SER A 25 -28.49 -13.73 -1.75
C SER A 25 -29.10 -13.20 -3.06
N HIS A 26 -29.32 -11.89 -3.14
CA HIS A 26 -29.95 -11.25 -4.29
C HIS A 26 -28.95 -10.91 -5.41
N VAL A 27 -29.43 -10.95 -6.67
CA VAL A 27 -28.63 -10.66 -7.87
C VAL A 27 -28.06 -9.24 -7.85
N GLU A 28 -28.85 -8.26 -7.42
CA GLU A 28 -28.44 -6.85 -7.36
C GLU A 28 -27.29 -6.63 -6.36
N GLY A 29 -27.37 -7.24 -5.17
CA GLY A 29 -26.30 -7.19 -4.18
C GLY A 29 -25.00 -7.77 -4.70
N ARG A 30 -25.08 -8.88 -5.46
CA ARG A 30 -23.91 -9.48 -6.12
C ARG A 30 -23.30 -8.56 -7.19
N ARG A 31 -24.13 -7.89 -7.99
CA ARG A 31 -23.68 -6.93 -9.01
C ARG A 31 -23.01 -5.71 -8.35
N LYS A 32 -23.61 -5.15 -7.31
CA LYS A 32 -23.06 -4.00 -6.56
C LYS A 32 -21.70 -4.34 -5.93
N LEU A 33 -21.60 -5.50 -5.30
CA LEU A 33 -20.35 -5.99 -4.72
C LEU A 33 -19.28 -6.18 -5.79
N PHE A 34 -19.62 -6.86 -6.89
CA PHE A 34 -18.67 -7.06 -7.98
C PHE A 34 -18.20 -5.74 -8.62
N ALA A 35 -19.11 -4.77 -8.79
CA ALA A 35 -18.75 -3.43 -9.26
C ALA A 35 -17.77 -2.73 -8.31
N GLN A 36 -17.92 -2.94 -6.99
CA GLN A 36 -16.96 -2.43 -6.00
C GLN A 36 -15.60 -3.12 -6.13
N CYS A 37 -15.56 -4.45 -6.26
CA CYS A 37 -14.32 -5.20 -6.48
C CYS A 37 -13.60 -4.73 -7.75
N LEU A 38 -14.35 -4.44 -8.83
CA LEU A 38 -13.81 -3.93 -10.08
C LEU A 38 -13.19 -2.54 -9.92
N ARG A 39 -13.83 -1.64 -9.17
CA ARG A 39 -13.26 -0.33 -8.85
C ARG A 39 -11.95 -0.46 -8.07
N THR A 40 -11.92 -1.32 -7.05
CA THR A 40 -10.70 -1.58 -6.28
C THR A 40 -9.58 -2.12 -7.16
N ALA A 41 -9.85 -3.12 -7.99
CA ALA A 41 -8.87 -3.69 -8.92
C ALA A 41 -8.35 -2.64 -9.91
N TRP A 42 -9.20 -1.73 -10.39
CA TRP A 42 -8.82 -0.62 -11.26
C TRP A 42 -7.89 0.37 -10.54
N THR A 43 -8.20 0.73 -9.30
CA THR A 43 -7.33 1.58 -8.46
C THR A 43 -5.96 0.95 -8.26
N TRP A 44 -5.90 -0.34 -7.94
CA TRP A 44 -4.62 -1.05 -7.79
C TRP A 44 -3.83 -1.11 -9.10
N ALA A 45 -4.50 -1.33 -10.24
CA ALA A 45 -3.83 -1.33 -11.54
C ALA A 45 -3.25 0.06 -11.89
N LYS A 46 -3.98 1.13 -11.57
CA LYS A 46 -3.45 2.51 -11.70
C LYS A 46 -2.24 2.71 -10.80
N GLN A 47 -2.32 2.27 -9.54
CA GLN A 47 -1.23 2.40 -8.58
C GLN A 47 0.02 1.66 -9.06
N ARG A 48 -0.10 0.42 -9.54
CA ARG A 48 1.04 -0.36 -10.09
C ARG A 48 1.73 0.36 -11.26
N ILE A 49 0.96 1.01 -12.13
CA ILE A 49 1.54 1.80 -13.24
C ILE A 49 2.22 3.05 -12.72
N ALA A 50 1.63 3.74 -11.73
CA ALA A 50 2.26 4.88 -11.08
C ALA A 50 3.58 4.45 -10.41
N ASP A 51 3.56 3.38 -9.60
CA ASP A 51 4.74 2.83 -8.92
C ASP A 51 5.82 2.35 -9.92
N GLY A 52 5.42 1.79 -11.05
CA GLY A 52 6.32 1.40 -12.14
C GLY A 52 6.98 2.57 -12.84
N LYS A 53 6.34 3.76 -12.83
CA LYS A 53 6.90 5.00 -13.37
C LYS A 53 7.78 5.75 -12.35
N LYS A 54 7.68 5.42 -11.06
CA LYS A 54 8.45 6.10 -10.03
C LYS A 54 9.95 5.92 -10.29
N THR A 55 10.66 7.03 -10.33
CA THR A 55 12.13 7.01 -10.36
C THR A 55 12.68 6.50 -9.03
N MET A 56 13.95 6.10 -9.02
CA MET A 56 14.61 5.68 -7.77
C MET A 56 14.60 6.80 -6.71
N GLN A 57 14.69 8.05 -7.14
CA GLN A 57 14.61 9.24 -6.28
C GLN A 57 13.21 9.43 -5.69
N GLU A 58 12.15 9.28 -6.49
CA GLU A 58 10.77 9.37 -6.00
C GLU A 58 10.45 8.25 -4.99
N ARG A 59 10.94 7.03 -5.24
CA ARG A 59 10.81 5.92 -4.28
C ARG A 59 11.57 6.18 -2.98
N ALA A 60 12.79 6.72 -3.09
CA ALA A 60 13.59 7.09 -1.93
C ALA A 60 12.89 8.19 -1.11
N ALA A 61 12.27 9.18 -1.76
CA ALA A 61 11.53 10.25 -1.09
C ALA A 61 10.29 9.73 -0.36
N GLU A 62 9.49 8.85 -0.98
CA GLU A 62 8.36 8.19 -0.31
C GLU A 62 8.81 7.38 0.90
N ARG A 63 9.91 6.62 0.76
CA ARG A 63 10.46 5.83 1.86
C ARG A 63 10.94 6.71 3.02
N VAL A 64 11.53 7.87 2.74
CA VAL A 64 11.90 8.85 3.78
C VAL A 64 10.66 9.37 4.51
N GLN A 65 9.55 9.63 3.81
CA GLN A 65 8.29 10.05 4.45
C GLN A 65 7.74 8.95 5.37
N GLU A 66 7.74 7.69 4.92
CA GLU A 66 7.32 6.54 5.74
C GLU A 66 8.17 6.40 7.01
N LEU A 67 9.50 6.44 6.86
CA LEU A 67 10.45 6.38 7.98
C LEU A 67 10.28 7.55 8.94
N THR A 68 9.90 8.72 8.45
CA THR A 68 9.58 9.88 9.31
C THR A 68 8.36 9.60 10.18
N ILE A 69 7.31 8.99 9.62
CA ILE A 69 6.12 8.57 10.41
C ILE A 69 6.50 7.48 11.41
N GLU A 70 7.33 6.52 11.02
CA GLU A 70 7.83 5.48 11.92
C GLU A 70 8.64 6.07 13.07
N LEU A 71 9.49 7.06 12.79
CA LEU A 71 10.24 7.79 13.81
C LEU A 71 9.30 8.45 14.83
N MET A 72 8.25 9.13 14.35
CA MET A 72 7.23 9.71 15.23
C MET A 72 6.54 8.65 16.09
N ARG A 73 6.27 7.46 15.55
CA ARG A 73 5.70 6.34 16.31
C ARG A 73 6.66 5.77 17.35
N VAL A 74 7.95 5.67 17.03
CA VAL A 74 9.00 5.24 17.96
C VAL A 74 9.14 6.24 19.11
N ASP A 75 9.14 7.54 18.79
CA ASP A 75 9.21 8.62 19.77
C ASP A 75 7.94 8.69 20.64
N ALA A 76 6.77 8.31 20.12
CA ALA A 76 5.50 8.27 20.85
C ALA A 76 5.33 7.04 21.76
N ARG A 77 6.30 6.11 21.85
CA ARG A 77 6.15 4.90 22.67
C ARG A 77 6.13 5.21 24.18
N PRO A 78 5.42 4.41 24.99
CA PRO A 78 5.35 4.61 26.43
C PRO A 78 6.73 4.59 27.11
N TRP A 79 6.82 5.36 28.20
CA TRP A 79 8.04 5.45 29.00
C TRP A 79 8.43 4.07 29.55
N LYS A 80 9.73 3.74 29.51
CA LYS A 80 10.37 2.44 29.83
C LYS A 80 10.52 1.43 28.68
N MET A 81 10.05 1.71 27.46
CA MET A 81 10.49 0.95 26.28
C MET A 81 11.88 1.41 25.81
N ARG A 82 12.79 0.47 25.54
CA ARG A 82 14.11 0.77 24.98
C ARG A 82 13.95 1.10 23.49
N ILE A 83 13.89 2.38 23.16
CA ILE A 83 13.66 2.87 21.79
C ILE A 83 14.91 3.39 21.07
N ALA A 84 16.04 3.57 21.79
CA ALA A 84 17.23 4.21 21.24
C ALA A 84 17.82 3.47 20.03
N GLY A 85 17.79 2.13 20.03
CA GLY A 85 18.27 1.31 18.92
C GLY A 85 17.38 1.45 17.68
N ASP A 86 16.07 1.27 17.84
CA ASP A 86 15.07 1.44 16.78
C ASP A 86 15.15 2.85 16.16
N ARG A 87 15.29 3.87 17.01
CA ARG A 87 15.42 5.26 16.59
C ARG A 87 16.69 5.51 15.76
N GLN A 88 17.82 4.96 16.19
CA GLN A 88 19.09 5.08 15.45
C GLN A 88 19.04 4.35 14.10
N ALA A 89 18.40 3.18 14.04
CA ALA A 89 18.23 2.43 12.80
C ALA A 89 17.41 3.23 11.78
N VAL A 90 16.27 3.79 12.19
CA VAL A 90 15.40 4.62 11.34
C VAL A 90 16.14 5.87 10.83
N LEU A 91 16.89 6.55 11.71
CA LEU A 91 17.68 7.73 11.32
C LEU A 91 18.82 7.40 10.35
N ALA A 92 19.48 6.25 10.53
CA ALA A 92 20.52 5.80 9.62
C ALA A 92 19.96 5.50 8.21
N GLU A 93 18.79 4.87 8.13
CA GLU A 93 18.12 4.58 6.86
C GLU A 93 17.68 5.88 6.14
N ILE A 94 17.13 6.85 6.87
CA ILE A 94 16.80 8.18 6.31
C ILE A 94 18.04 8.86 5.74
N LYS A 95 19.17 8.84 6.46
CA LYS A 95 20.43 9.46 6.01
C LYS A 95 20.96 8.82 4.73
N MET A 96 20.91 7.49 4.63
CA MET A 96 21.32 6.77 3.43
C MET A 96 20.47 7.13 2.22
N LEU A 97 19.13 7.19 2.39
CA LEU A 97 18.21 7.54 1.32
C LEU A 97 18.30 9.01 0.92
N GLY A 98 18.59 9.91 1.86
CA GLY A 98 18.82 11.34 1.58
C GLY A 98 19.98 11.58 0.62
N GLY A 99 21.04 10.78 0.67
CA GLY A 99 22.17 10.85 -0.27
C GLY A 99 21.84 10.34 -1.69
N VAL A 100 20.74 9.60 -1.86
CA VAL A 100 20.25 9.11 -3.18
C VAL A 100 19.31 10.13 -3.84
N ILE A 101 18.71 11.02 -3.05
CA ILE A 101 17.76 12.05 -3.52
C ILE A 101 18.48 13.32 -4.02
N GLN A 102 19.72 13.57 -3.57
CA GLN A 102 20.57 14.69 -4.00
C GLN A 102 21.13 14.50 -5.42
#